data_AF-A0A453DNJ5-F1
#
_entry.id   AF-A0A453DNJ5-F1
#
_cell.length_a   1.000
_cell.length_b   1.000
_cell.length_c   1.000
_cell.angle_alpha   90.00
_cell.angle_beta   90.00
_cell.angle_gamma   90.00
#
_symmetry.space_group_name_H-M   'P 1'
#
loop_
_entity.id
_entity.type
_entity.pdbx_description
1 polymer ?
#
loop_
_entity_poly.entity_id
_entity_poly.type
_entity_poly.pdbx_seq_one_letter_code
_entity_poly.pdbx_strand_id
1 'polypeptide(L)'
;MLVDPRSDPHRLPVWDPHTNRNDIMPIISPVFPCKNIRADASASTLRDMIYHFKCGYEQCKLIKVNNNWRDLFMPYKFFEEYIRYVHIDLTADTEQKLELWKKIGESELLVLISKIEAGRGQLICHICPTEHLSSDSCSFFIGLSTKKLIVGRAIPEQVPSDVINEFMRRMENHKRAGMEVQVGCLNQTYMKSRTWGRSAMPLIQ
;
A
#
# COMPACT_ATOMS: atom_id res chain seq x y z
N MET A 1 28.27 22.55 -11.58
CA MET A 1 27.43 22.66 -12.79
C MET A 1 26.61 21.40 -12.89
N LEU A 2 25.30 21.51 -13.07
CA LEU A 2 24.45 20.38 -13.46
C LEU A 2 24.99 19.88 -14.80
N VAL A 3 25.55 18.68 -14.82
CA VAL A 3 26.01 18.03 -16.05
C VAL A 3 24.78 17.85 -16.93
N ASP A 4 24.83 18.30 -18.18
CA ASP A 4 23.78 18.01 -19.15
C ASP A 4 23.66 16.47 -19.25
N PRO A 5 22.51 15.87 -18.93
CA PRO A 5 22.30 14.42 -19.03
C PRO A 5 22.71 13.83 -20.39
N ARG A 6 22.68 14.66 -21.45
CA ARG A 6 23.05 14.28 -22.82
C ARG A 6 24.55 14.27 -23.08
N SER A 7 25.35 14.87 -22.20
CA SER A 7 26.82 14.90 -22.29
C SER A 7 27.50 13.88 -21.39
N ASP A 8 26.74 13.00 -20.72
CA ASP A 8 27.31 11.95 -19.89
C ASP A 8 28.10 10.92 -20.72
N PRO A 9 29.43 10.81 -20.53
CA PRO A 9 30.25 9.84 -21.24
C PRO A 9 29.88 8.38 -20.92
N HIS A 10 29.22 8.14 -19.78
CA HIS A 10 28.83 6.80 -19.34
C HIS A 10 27.41 6.38 -19.77
N ARG A 11 26.64 7.28 -20.41
CA ARG A 11 25.24 7.06 -20.85
C ARG A 11 24.36 6.44 -19.76
N LEU A 12 24.51 6.92 -18.54
CA LEU A 12 23.72 6.45 -17.41
C LEU A 12 22.23 6.75 -17.64
N PRO A 13 21.32 5.86 -17.21
CA PRO A 13 19.90 6.05 -17.40
C PRO A 13 19.41 7.20 -16.51
N VAL A 14 19.03 8.29 -17.15
CA VAL A 14 18.39 9.46 -16.53
C VAL A 14 16.90 9.42 -16.82
N TRP A 15 16.09 9.75 -15.81
CA TRP A 15 14.65 9.85 -15.95
C TRP A 15 14.28 10.94 -16.96
N ASP A 16 13.44 10.61 -17.93
CA ASP A 16 12.92 11.54 -18.94
C ASP A 16 11.40 11.31 -19.10
N PRO A 17 10.55 12.35 -19.00
CA PRO A 17 9.10 12.19 -19.15
C PRO A 17 8.69 11.60 -20.51
N HIS A 18 9.50 11.74 -21.56
CA HIS A 18 9.21 11.18 -22.88
C HIS A 18 9.43 9.67 -22.96
N THR A 19 10.35 9.12 -22.15
CA THR A 19 10.65 7.69 -22.09
C THR A 19 9.92 7.01 -20.92
N ASN A 20 9.71 7.71 -19.81
CA ASN A 20 9.05 7.25 -18.58
C ASN A 20 7.57 7.70 -18.50
N ARG A 21 6.82 7.57 -19.61
CA ARG A 21 5.42 8.07 -19.70
C ARG A 21 4.43 7.37 -18.78
N ASN A 22 4.77 6.19 -18.29
CA ASN A 22 3.89 5.38 -17.45
C ASN A 22 4.05 5.67 -15.95
N ASP A 23 4.99 6.55 -15.57
CA ASP A 23 5.19 6.93 -14.17
C ASP A 23 3.99 7.75 -13.67
N ILE A 24 3.35 7.26 -12.61
CA ILE A 24 2.09 7.81 -12.09
C ILE A 24 2.30 9.07 -11.23
N MET A 25 3.35 9.07 -10.41
CA MET A 25 3.68 10.17 -9.48
C MET A 25 5.21 10.37 -9.42
N PRO A 26 5.83 10.95 -10.47
CA PRO A 26 7.27 11.10 -10.49
C PRO A 26 7.75 12.10 -9.44
N ILE A 27 8.64 11.63 -8.55
CA ILE A 27 9.42 12.47 -7.64
C ILE A 27 10.89 12.25 -8.02
N ILE A 28 11.54 13.27 -8.56
CA ILE A 28 12.87 13.11 -9.17
C ILE A 28 13.96 13.43 -8.16
N SER A 29 14.89 12.49 -7.97
CA SER A 29 16.09 12.70 -7.16
C SER A 29 16.92 13.86 -7.75
N PRO A 30 17.42 14.79 -6.91
CA PRO A 30 18.25 15.89 -7.37
C PRO A 30 19.68 15.44 -7.73
N VAL A 31 20.08 14.21 -7.38
CA VAL A 31 21.43 13.67 -7.58
C VAL A 31 21.52 12.91 -8.89
N PHE A 32 22.60 13.14 -9.65
CA PHE A 32 22.87 12.45 -10.90
C PHE A 32 23.31 10.98 -10.69
N PRO A 33 22.82 10.02 -11.50
CA PRO A 33 21.76 10.16 -12.50
C PRO A 33 20.39 10.36 -11.86
N CYS A 34 19.66 11.39 -12.32
CA CYS A 34 18.35 11.76 -11.78
C CYS A 34 17.35 10.63 -12.06
N LYS A 35 16.74 10.09 -11.00
CA LYS A 35 15.81 8.96 -11.07
C LYS A 35 14.51 9.31 -10.37
N ASN A 36 13.40 8.70 -10.81
CA ASN A 36 12.16 8.72 -10.06
C ASN A 36 12.30 7.83 -8.81
N ILE A 37 12.24 8.43 -7.62
CA ILE A 37 12.32 7.69 -6.35
C ILE A 37 10.98 7.03 -5.97
N ARG A 38 9.90 7.38 -6.66
CA ARG A 38 8.55 6.82 -6.47
C ARG A 38 8.09 6.08 -7.73
N ALA A 39 8.97 5.25 -8.29
CA ALA A 39 8.69 4.45 -9.48
C ALA A 39 7.65 3.33 -9.20
N ASP A 40 7.44 2.98 -7.93
CA ASP A 40 6.48 1.99 -7.46
C ASP A 40 5.08 2.57 -7.18
N ALA A 41 4.88 3.89 -7.38
CA ALA A 41 3.55 4.48 -7.24
C ALA A 41 2.56 3.86 -8.24
N SER A 42 1.46 3.36 -7.69
CA SER A 42 0.29 2.92 -8.42
C SER A 42 -0.81 3.99 -8.43
N ALA A 43 -1.78 3.85 -9.34
CA ALA A 43 -2.97 4.69 -9.35
C ALA A 43 -3.73 4.67 -8.02
N SER A 44 -3.75 3.53 -7.32
CA SER A 44 -4.36 3.38 -5.99
C SER A 44 -3.62 4.22 -4.96
N THR A 45 -2.28 4.10 -4.88
CA THR A 45 -1.48 4.88 -3.93
C THR A 45 -1.52 6.39 -4.21
N LEU A 46 -1.56 6.80 -5.49
CA LEU A 46 -1.72 8.21 -5.85
C LEU A 46 -3.07 8.75 -5.37
N ARG A 47 -4.14 7.97 -5.57
CA ARG A 47 -5.49 8.34 -5.12
C ARG A 47 -5.55 8.51 -3.60
N ASP A 48 -4.94 7.60 -2.85
CA ASP A 48 -4.86 7.68 -1.39
C ASP A 48 -4.06 8.91 -0.94
N MET A 49 -2.91 9.18 -1.58
CA MET A 49 -2.12 10.38 -1.28
C MET A 49 -2.91 11.67 -1.55
N ILE A 50 -3.60 11.78 -2.69
CA ILE A 50 -4.45 12.94 -3.00
C ILE A 50 -5.56 13.11 -1.95
N TYR A 51 -6.19 12.02 -1.51
CA TYR A 51 -7.20 12.05 -0.45
C TYR A 51 -6.61 12.60 0.85
N HIS A 52 -5.50 12.05 1.33
CA HIS A 52 -4.87 12.48 2.57
C HIS A 52 -4.32 13.92 2.50
N PHE A 53 -3.81 14.37 1.34
CA PHE A 53 -3.42 15.77 1.15
C PHE A 53 -4.62 16.73 1.25
N LYS A 54 -5.78 16.35 0.72
CA LYS A 54 -7.01 17.16 0.88
C LYS A 54 -7.46 17.21 2.33
N CYS A 55 -7.48 16.07 3.04
CA CYS A 55 -7.80 16.04 4.47
C CYS A 55 -6.84 16.93 5.28
N GLY A 56 -5.53 16.82 5.04
CA GLY A 56 -4.51 17.65 5.70
C GLY A 56 -4.68 19.14 5.39
N TYR A 57 -5.02 19.50 4.14
CA TYR A 57 -5.29 20.89 3.77
C TYR A 57 -6.49 21.48 4.52
N GLU A 58 -7.60 20.74 4.61
CA GLU A 58 -8.76 21.18 5.40
C GLU A 58 -8.42 21.29 6.90
N GLN A 59 -7.65 20.36 7.43
CA GLN A 59 -7.20 20.41 8.82
C GLN A 59 -6.30 21.61 9.10
N CYS A 60 -5.38 21.94 8.18
CA CYS A 60 -4.54 23.13 8.27
C CYS A 60 -5.35 24.43 8.28
N LYS A 61 -6.52 24.50 7.63
CA LYS A 61 -7.41 25.66 7.73
C LYS A 61 -7.97 25.82 9.14
N LEU A 62 -8.36 24.73 9.80
CA LEU A 62 -8.85 24.75 11.18
C LEU A 62 -7.75 25.12 12.18
N ILE A 63 -6.54 24.59 11.95
CA ILE A 63 -5.36 24.88 12.79
C ILE A 63 -4.99 26.36 12.78
N LYS A 64 -5.18 27.07 11.66
CA LYS A 64 -4.97 28.53 11.62
C LYS A 64 -5.87 29.29 12.61
N VAL A 65 -7.02 28.73 12.99
CA VAL A 65 -7.97 29.36 13.91
C VAL A 65 -7.76 28.87 15.34
N ASN A 66 -7.59 27.56 15.54
CA ASN A 66 -7.56 26.95 16.87
C ASN A 66 -6.14 26.66 17.42
N ASN A 67 -5.10 26.81 16.59
CA ASN A 67 -3.68 26.52 16.88
C ASN A 67 -3.41 25.12 17.46
N ASN A 68 -4.26 24.14 17.16
CA ASN A 68 -4.14 22.78 17.69
C ASN A 68 -3.52 21.82 16.66
N TRP A 69 -2.19 21.77 16.62
CA TRP A 69 -1.44 20.90 15.71
C TRP A 69 -1.66 19.40 15.94
N ARG A 70 -2.10 19.00 17.15
CA ARG A 70 -2.33 17.57 17.46
C ARG A 70 -3.36 16.94 16.53
N ASP A 71 -4.34 17.72 16.09
CA ASP A 71 -5.41 17.22 15.25
C ASP A 71 -4.93 16.78 13.85
N LEU A 72 -3.83 17.37 13.34
CA LEU A 72 -3.23 16.96 12.07
C LEU A 72 -2.57 15.58 12.14
N PHE A 73 -2.07 15.20 13.32
CA PHE A 73 -1.33 13.97 13.56
C PHE A 73 -2.19 12.88 14.21
N MET A 74 -3.51 13.07 14.26
CA MET A 74 -4.42 12.05 14.77
C MET A 74 -4.28 10.77 13.92
N PRO A 75 -4.10 9.60 14.54
CA PRO A 75 -3.91 8.36 13.81
C PRO A 75 -5.08 8.08 12.87
N TYR A 76 -4.75 7.68 11.64
CA TYR A 76 -5.76 7.25 10.69
C TYR A 76 -6.37 5.92 11.15
N LYS A 77 -7.69 5.92 11.36
CA LYS A 77 -8.42 4.75 11.87
C LYS A 77 -8.73 3.75 10.75
N PHE A 78 -7.70 3.21 10.13
CA PHE A 78 -7.80 2.32 8.97
C PHE A 78 -8.77 1.15 9.19
N PHE A 79 -8.74 0.51 10.37
CA PHE A 79 -9.60 -0.64 10.73
C PHE A 79 -11.06 -0.26 11.07
N GLU A 80 -11.40 1.02 11.03
CA GLU A 80 -12.76 1.54 11.20
C GLU A 80 -13.35 2.13 9.90
N GLU A 81 -12.53 2.31 8.87
CA GLU A 81 -12.95 2.97 7.61
C GLU A 81 -13.69 2.02 6.67
N TYR A 82 -13.28 0.75 6.60
CA TYR A 82 -13.78 -0.19 5.59
C TYR A 82 -14.67 -1.25 6.23
N ILE A 83 -15.69 -1.69 5.49
CA ILE A 83 -16.56 -2.80 5.91
C ILE A 83 -15.81 -4.14 5.83
N ARG A 84 -14.89 -4.25 4.88
CA ARG A 84 -14.14 -5.45 4.59
C ARG A 84 -12.67 -5.20 4.36
N TYR A 85 -11.90 -6.23 4.72
CA TYR A 85 -10.46 -6.25 4.64
C TYR A 85 -10.00 -7.57 4.04
N VAL A 86 -8.92 -7.51 3.28
CA VAL A 86 -8.07 -8.67 2.99
C VAL A 86 -6.86 -8.59 3.92
N HIS A 87 -6.51 -9.70 4.54
CA HIS A 87 -5.25 -9.82 5.25
C HIS A 87 -4.38 -10.89 4.58
N ILE A 88 -3.08 -10.66 4.64
CA ILE A 88 -2.06 -11.57 4.12
C ILE A 88 -1.04 -11.74 5.22
N ASP A 89 -0.96 -12.94 5.77
CA ASP A 89 -0.01 -13.30 6.81
C ASP A 89 1.11 -14.10 6.19
N LEU A 90 2.34 -13.62 6.39
CA LEU A 90 3.58 -14.22 5.93
C LEU A 90 4.35 -14.68 7.15
N THR A 91 4.73 -15.95 7.22
CA THR A 91 5.55 -16.48 8.32
C THR A 91 6.85 -17.05 7.81
N ALA A 92 7.90 -16.99 8.63
CA ALA A 92 9.17 -17.63 8.34
C ALA A 92 9.88 -18.12 9.61
N ASP A 93 10.64 -19.20 9.50
CA ASP A 93 11.43 -19.79 10.58
C ASP A 93 12.67 -18.98 10.99
N THR A 94 13.15 -18.07 10.13
CA THR A 94 14.27 -17.17 10.45
C THR A 94 13.99 -15.73 10.04
N GLU A 95 14.62 -14.78 10.74
CA GLU A 95 14.49 -13.34 10.47
C GLU A 95 14.93 -12.97 9.05
N GLN A 96 16.06 -13.52 8.56
CA GLN A 96 16.53 -13.22 7.19
C GLN A 96 15.56 -13.72 6.13
N LYS A 97 14.90 -14.85 6.39
CA LYS A 97 13.86 -15.37 5.51
C LYS A 97 12.61 -14.49 5.61
N LEU A 98 12.21 -14.04 6.79
CA LEU A 98 11.07 -13.15 6.98
C LEU A 98 11.27 -11.82 6.23
N GLU A 99 12.46 -11.22 6.29
CA GLU A 99 12.77 -9.99 5.54
C GLU A 99 12.66 -10.19 4.02
N LEU A 100 13.19 -11.31 3.52
CA LEU A 100 13.07 -11.64 2.10
C LEU A 100 11.60 -11.88 1.73
N TRP A 101 10.87 -12.59 2.58
CA TRP A 101 9.46 -12.94 2.38
C TRP A 101 8.57 -11.69 2.40
N LYS A 102 8.84 -10.74 3.31
CA LYS A 102 8.22 -9.40 3.36
C LYS A 102 8.40 -8.66 2.03
N LYS A 103 9.63 -8.57 1.52
CA LYS A 103 9.92 -7.86 0.25
C LYS A 103 9.19 -8.48 -0.95
N ILE A 104 9.16 -9.81 -1.01
CA ILE A 104 8.40 -10.53 -2.04
C ILE A 104 6.91 -10.23 -1.88
N GLY A 105 6.39 -10.31 -0.65
CA GLY A 105 5.02 -9.97 -0.29
C GLY A 105 4.61 -8.56 -0.73
N GLU A 106 5.43 -7.55 -0.45
CA GLU A 106 5.20 -6.16 -0.88
C GLU A 106 5.10 -6.04 -2.40
N SER A 107 6.01 -6.70 -3.13
CA SER A 107 5.98 -6.68 -4.60
C SER A 107 4.75 -7.37 -5.18
N GLU A 108 4.36 -8.52 -4.63
CA GLU A 108 3.21 -9.32 -5.08
C GLU A 108 1.88 -8.67 -4.67
N LEU A 109 1.84 -7.97 -3.53
CA LEU A 109 0.71 -7.19 -3.05
C LEU A 109 0.31 -6.09 -4.04
N LEU A 110 1.27 -5.36 -4.60
CA LEU A 110 1.00 -4.33 -5.60
C LEU A 110 0.38 -4.93 -6.87
N VAL A 111 0.82 -6.13 -7.26
CA VAL A 111 0.23 -6.84 -8.41
C VAL A 111 -1.19 -7.32 -8.11
N LEU A 112 -1.41 -7.87 -6.91
CA LEU A 112 -2.75 -8.25 -6.43
C LEU A 112 -3.71 -7.07 -6.49
N ILE A 113 -3.31 -5.91 -5.97
CA ILE A 113 -4.13 -4.70 -5.97
C ILE A 113 -4.47 -4.25 -7.38
N SER A 114 -3.48 -4.23 -8.27
CA SER A 114 -3.68 -3.90 -9.68
C SER A 114 -4.72 -4.80 -10.34
N LYS A 115 -4.70 -6.11 -10.05
CA LYS A 115 -5.69 -7.07 -10.56
C LYS A 115 -7.08 -6.89 -9.97
N ILE A 116 -7.17 -6.62 -8.67
CA ILE A 116 -8.46 -6.36 -8.01
C ILE A 116 -9.11 -5.12 -8.62
N GLU A 117 -8.36 -4.03 -8.78
CA GLU A 117 -8.89 -2.76 -9.29
C GLU A 117 -9.17 -2.77 -10.79
N ALA A 118 -8.47 -3.62 -11.57
CA ALA A 118 -8.76 -3.87 -12.98
C ALA A 118 -9.98 -4.78 -13.20
N GLY A 119 -10.45 -5.46 -12.16
CA GLY A 119 -11.58 -6.38 -12.20
C GLY A 119 -12.92 -5.70 -12.50
N ARG A 120 -13.91 -6.51 -12.90
CA ARG A 120 -15.26 -6.05 -13.26
C ARG A 120 -16.05 -5.43 -12.11
N GLY A 121 -15.63 -5.67 -10.86
CA GLY A 121 -16.34 -5.30 -9.63
C GLY A 121 -16.15 -3.86 -9.16
N GLN A 122 -15.34 -3.03 -9.84
CA GLN A 122 -15.01 -1.66 -9.43
C GLN A 122 -14.58 -1.54 -7.96
N LEU A 123 -13.90 -2.57 -7.44
CA LEU A 123 -13.28 -2.51 -6.14
C LEU A 123 -12.13 -1.52 -6.17
N ILE A 124 -11.96 -0.88 -5.03
CA ILE A 124 -10.92 0.05 -4.69
C ILE A 124 -10.15 -0.60 -3.54
N CYS A 125 -8.84 -0.61 -3.64
CA CYS A 125 -7.96 -1.14 -2.60
C CYS A 125 -7.21 -0.01 -1.92
N HIS A 126 -7.09 -0.10 -0.60
CA HIS A 126 -6.29 0.81 0.22
C HIS A 126 -5.36 -0.02 1.09
N ILE A 127 -4.05 0.19 0.95
CA ILE A 127 -3.06 -0.55 1.73
C ILE A 127 -2.98 0.06 3.13
N CYS A 128 -2.93 -0.79 4.16
CA CYS A 128 -2.65 -0.31 5.50
C CYS A 128 -1.22 0.25 5.56
N PRO A 129 -1.03 1.52 5.97
CA PRO A 129 0.29 2.13 6.01
C PRO A 129 1.16 1.60 7.17
N THR A 130 0.56 0.89 8.12
CA THR A 130 1.24 0.40 9.33
C THR A 130 1.79 -1.00 9.11
N GLU A 131 3.07 -1.17 9.43
CA GLU A 131 3.68 -2.50 9.46
C GLU A 131 3.18 -3.29 10.68
N HIS A 132 2.82 -4.55 10.45
CA HIS A 132 2.42 -5.46 11.51
C HIS A 132 3.39 -6.64 11.51
N LEU A 133 4.40 -6.56 12.39
CA LEU A 133 5.47 -7.54 12.50
C LEU A 133 5.42 -8.25 13.85
N SER A 134 5.66 -9.56 13.85
CA SER A 134 6.06 -10.34 15.02
C SER A 134 7.48 -10.88 14.81
N SER A 135 8.00 -11.65 15.78
CA SER A 135 9.31 -12.30 15.69
C SER A 135 9.47 -13.22 14.47
N ASP A 136 8.37 -13.76 13.97
CA ASP A 136 8.31 -14.84 12.98
C ASP A 136 7.27 -14.58 11.88
N SER A 137 6.55 -13.45 11.92
CA SER A 137 5.49 -13.14 10.97
C SER A 137 5.42 -11.67 10.57
N CYS A 138 4.86 -11.44 9.38
CA CYS A 138 4.57 -10.13 8.82
C CYS A 138 3.16 -10.18 8.21
N SER A 139 2.30 -9.25 8.63
CA SER A 139 0.92 -9.15 8.17
C SER A 139 0.71 -7.88 7.35
N PHE A 140 0.06 -8.04 6.20
CA PHE A 140 -0.42 -6.94 5.39
C PHE A 140 -1.94 -6.89 5.43
N PHE A 141 -2.49 -5.67 5.41
CA PHE A 141 -3.92 -5.45 5.38
C PHE A 141 -4.32 -4.55 4.22
N ILE A 142 -5.42 -4.89 3.55
CA ILE A 142 -6.00 -4.13 2.44
C ILE A 142 -7.45 -3.83 2.78
N GLY A 143 -7.81 -2.55 2.85
CA GLY A 143 -9.19 -2.09 2.96
C GLY A 143 -9.86 -2.13 1.59
N LEU A 144 -11.07 -2.69 1.52
CA LEU A 144 -11.85 -2.75 0.29
C LEU A 144 -12.95 -1.70 0.32
N SER A 145 -13.02 -0.89 -0.74
CA SER A 145 -14.11 0.05 -0.99
C SER A 145 -14.62 -0.11 -2.43
N THR A 146 -15.73 0.54 -2.75
CA THR A 146 -16.40 0.42 -4.05
C THR A 146 -16.50 1.80 -4.70
N LYS A 147 -16.24 1.91 -6.00
CA LYS A 147 -16.24 3.21 -6.71
C LYS A 147 -17.59 3.94 -6.70
N LYS A 148 -18.71 3.29 -6.35
CA LYS A 148 -20.05 3.87 -6.17
C LYS A 148 -20.97 2.90 -5.42
N LEU A 149 -21.80 3.43 -4.51
CA LEU A 149 -23.06 2.81 -4.09
C LEU A 149 -23.96 2.70 -5.33
N ILE A 150 -23.96 1.56 -6.02
CA ILE A 150 -25.01 1.28 -6.98
C ILE A 150 -26.25 0.95 -6.16
N VAL A 151 -27.12 1.95 -5.97
CA VAL A 151 -28.46 1.74 -5.41
C VAL A 151 -29.13 0.62 -6.22
N GLY A 152 -29.34 -0.53 -5.58
CA GLY A 152 -30.09 -1.65 -6.16
C GLY A 152 -29.29 -2.79 -6.81
N ARG A 153 -27.95 -2.81 -6.79
CA ARG A 153 -27.17 -4.02 -7.14
C ARG A 153 -26.34 -4.49 -5.96
N ALA A 154 -26.47 -5.78 -5.62
CA ALA A 154 -25.54 -6.45 -4.73
C ALA A 154 -24.13 -6.33 -5.34
N ILE A 155 -23.29 -5.54 -4.68
CA ILE A 155 -21.94 -5.27 -5.15
C ILE A 155 -21.13 -6.54 -4.88
N PRO A 156 -20.25 -7.00 -5.81
CA PRO A 156 -19.28 -8.03 -5.49
C PRO A 156 -18.35 -7.48 -4.43
N GLU A 157 -18.72 -7.85 -3.22
CA GLU A 157 -18.24 -7.34 -1.97
C GLU A 157 -16.99 -8.13 -1.50
N GLN A 158 -16.55 -9.09 -2.31
CA GLN A 158 -15.43 -9.97 -2.06
C GLN A 158 -14.49 -9.94 -3.27
N VAL A 159 -13.20 -10.12 -2.99
CA VAL A 159 -12.22 -10.31 -4.04
C VAL A 159 -12.53 -11.63 -4.77
N PRO A 160 -12.58 -11.64 -6.12
CA PRO A 160 -12.79 -12.86 -6.87
C PRO A 160 -11.78 -13.95 -6.51
N SER A 161 -12.26 -15.19 -6.30
CA SER A 161 -11.41 -16.30 -5.84
C SER A 161 -10.29 -16.66 -6.82
N ASP A 162 -10.49 -16.45 -8.11
CA ASP A 162 -9.47 -16.61 -9.15
C ASP A 162 -8.28 -15.66 -8.95
N VAL A 163 -8.55 -14.41 -8.56
CA VAL A 163 -7.50 -13.42 -8.27
C VAL A 163 -6.70 -13.83 -7.03
N ILE A 164 -7.37 -14.31 -5.97
CA ILE A 164 -6.70 -14.83 -4.76
C ILE A 164 -5.87 -16.07 -5.08
N ASN A 165 -6.44 -17.03 -5.81
CA ASN A 165 -5.75 -18.27 -6.17
C ASN A 165 -4.52 -18.00 -7.03
N GLU A 166 -4.60 -17.03 -7.94
CA GLU A 166 -3.46 -16.63 -8.74
C GLU A 166 -2.35 -15.99 -7.89
N PHE A 167 -2.71 -15.12 -6.94
CA PHE A 167 -1.76 -14.56 -5.97
C PHE A 167 -1.09 -15.66 -5.16
N MET A 168 -1.87 -16.59 -4.60
CA MET A 168 -1.34 -17.73 -3.83
C MET A 168 -0.36 -18.56 -4.66
N ARG A 169 -0.68 -18.83 -5.93
CA ARG A 169 0.23 -19.53 -6.86
C ARG A 169 1.53 -18.76 -7.08
N ARG A 170 1.49 -17.43 -7.21
CA ARG A 170 2.69 -16.61 -7.39
C ARG A 170 3.56 -16.59 -6.14
N MET A 171 2.95 -16.53 -4.95
CA MET A 171 3.68 -16.65 -3.68
C MET A 171 4.33 -18.04 -3.56
N GLU A 172 3.60 -19.12 -3.87
CA GLU A 172 4.14 -20.49 -3.79
C GLU A 172 5.37 -20.69 -4.70
N ASN A 173 5.41 -20.05 -5.87
CA ASN A 173 6.58 -20.10 -6.76
C ASN A 173 7.86 -19.51 -6.14
N HIS A 174 7.72 -18.57 -5.20
CA HIS A 174 8.85 -17.94 -4.52
C HIS A 174 9.17 -18.58 -3.16
N LYS A 175 8.26 -19.41 -2.65
CA LYS A 175 8.31 -19.99 -1.31
C LYS A 175 9.48 -20.96 -1.17
N ARG A 176 10.14 -20.90 -0.02
CA ARG A 176 11.22 -21.81 0.37
C ARG A 176 10.82 -22.58 1.62
N ALA A 177 11.58 -23.63 1.95
CA ALA A 177 11.36 -24.38 3.18
C ALA A 177 11.38 -23.45 4.41
N GLY A 178 10.36 -23.56 5.26
CA GLY A 178 10.17 -22.73 6.45
C GLY A 178 9.46 -21.40 6.21
N MET A 179 9.00 -21.10 4.98
CA MET A 179 8.15 -19.94 4.69
C MET A 179 6.70 -20.38 4.48
N GLU A 180 5.73 -19.64 5.01
CA GLU A 180 4.30 -19.86 4.73
C GLU A 180 3.57 -18.56 4.39
N VAL A 181 2.45 -18.71 3.70
CA VAL A 181 1.56 -17.60 3.33
C VAL A 181 0.13 -18.01 3.59
N GLN A 182 -0.63 -17.13 4.22
CA GLN A 182 -2.06 -17.25 4.42
C GLN A 182 -2.74 -15.99 3.93
N VAL A 183 -3.90 -16.14 3.29
CA VAL A 183 -4.72 -15.04 2.82
C VAL A 183 -6.13 -15.27 3.30
N GLY A 184 -6.77 -14.23 3.85
CA GLY A 184 -8.16 -14.32 4.23
C GLY A 184 -8.90 -13.00 4.14
N CYS A 185 -10.22 -13.09 4.07
CA CYS A 185 -11.12 -11.94 4.06
C CYS A 185 -11.74 -11.78 5.45
N LEU A 186 -11.68 -10.57 5.99
CA LEU A 186 -12.16 -10.23 7.33
C LEU A 186 -13.20 -9.11 7.23
N ASN A 187 -14.20 -9.16 8.11
CA ASN A 187 -15.19 -8.10 8.26
C ASN A 187 -14.74 -7.09 9.32
N GLN A 188 -15.23 -5.87 9.24
CA GLN A 188 -14.91 -4.79 10.18
C GLN A 188 -15.19 -5.14 11.65
N THR A 189 -16.29 -5.86 11.93
CA THR A 189 -16.64 -6.28 13.29
C THR A 189 -15.55 -7.17 13.90
N TYR A 190 -14.96 -8.05 13.09
CA TYR A 190 -13.83 -8.87 13.52
C TYR A 190 -12.59 -8.00 13.79
N MET A 191 -12.29 -7.04 12.92
CA MET A 191 -11.15 -6.13 13.09
C MET A 191 -11.26 -5.27 14.36
N LYS A 192 -12.46 -4.77 14.70
CA LYS A 192 -12.70 -3.98 15.91
C LYS A 192 -12.53 -4.77 17.20
N SER A 193 -12.75 -6.09 17.15
CA SER A 193 -12.66 -6.97 18.32
C SER A 193 -11.22 -7.31 18.74
N ARG A 194 -10.26 -7.22 17.82
CA ARG A 194 -8.83 -7.47 18.07
C ARG A 194 -8.09 -6.14 18.16
N THR A 195 -7.27 -5.96 19.19
CA THR A 195 -6.42 -4.76 19.34
C THR A 195 -5.20 -4.84 18.41
N TRP A 196 -5.40 -4.68 17.11
CA TRP A 196 -4.29 -4.59 16.14
C TRP A 196 -3.51 -3.26 16.24
N GLY A 197 -4.05 -2.27 16.97
CA GLY A 197 -3.52 -0.90 17.04
C GLY A 197 -3.01 -0.41 18.40
N ARG A 198 -2.71 -1.28 19.38
CA ARG A 198 -2.15 -0.84 20.69
C ARG A 198 -0.66 -1.13 20.89
N SER A 199 -0.02 -1.94 20.04
CA SER A 199 1.39 -2.33 20.23
C SER A 199 2.39 -1.59 19.34
N ALA A 200 1.95 -0.69 18.47
CA ALA A 200 2.84 0.07 17.58
C ALA A 200 2.51 1.57 17.63
N MET A 201 2.73 2.18 18.79
CA MET A 201 2.96 3.61 18.85
C MET A 201 4.43 3.82 19.22
N PRO A 202 5.31 4.19 18.29
CA PRO A 202 6.47 4.95 18.70
C PRO A 202 5.91 6.24 19.29
N LEU A 203 6.12 6.43 20.60
CA LEU A 203 6.06 7.74 21.21
C LEU A 203 6.99 8.62 20.38
N ILE A 204 6.41 9.53 19.59
CA ILE A 204 7.17 10.67 19.08
C ILE A 204 7.46 11.51 20.34
N GLN A 205 8.64 11.27 20.91
CA GLN A 205 9.24 12.12 21.95
C GLN A 205 9.85 13.36 21.30
#